data_AF-A0A8T4FJD5-F1
#
_entry.id   AF-A0A8T4FJD5-F1
#
_cell.length_a   1.000
_cell.length_b   1.000
_cell.length_c   1.000
_cell.angle_alpha   90.00
_cell.angle_beta   90.00
_cell.angle_gamma   90.00
#
_symmetry.space_group_name_H-M   'P 1'
#
loop_
_entity.id
_entity.type
_entity.pdbx_description
1 polymer ?
#
loop_
_entity_poly.entity_id
_entity_poly.type
_entity_poly.pdbx_seq_one_letter_code
_entity_poly.pdbx_strand_id
1 'polypeptide(L)'
;MTDTQQVNNDIKEIKEMLGELLWLNSVIATELIQITENSSQILRKADIPETCRIEHGKLRAAALDIAERYKPNTGLKEHLLKHQ
;
A
#
# COMPACT_ATOMS: atom_id res chain seq x y z
N MET A 1 33.32 -18.29 8.05
CA MET A 1 31.86 -18.28 8.33
C MET A 1 31.29 -19.44 7.53
N THR A 2 30.46 -20.30 8.13
CA THR A 2 29.95 -21.49 7.43
C THR A 2 28.99 -21.07 6.32
N ASP A 3 28.98 -21.75 5.18
CA ASP A 3 28.15 -21.42 4.02
C ASP A 3 26.65 -21.29 4.39
N THR A 4 26.20 -22.06 5.37
CA THR A 4 24.83 -21.98 5.92
C THR A 4 24.52 -20.65 6.62
N GLN A 5 25.49 -20.05 7.32
CA GLN A 5 25.29 -18.76 7.99
C GLN A 5 25.11 -17.63 6.97
N GLN A 6 25.87 -17.68 5.87
CA GLN A 6 25.76 -16.69 4.80
C GLN A 6 24.41 -16.79 4.10
N VAL A 7 23.99 -18.00 3.71
CA VAL A 7 22.67 -18.22 3.06
C VAL A 7 21.52 -17.73 3.94
N ASN A 8 21.58 -17.95 5.25
CA ASN A 8 20.56 -17.45 6.18
C ASN A 8 20.51 -15.92 6.24
N ASN A 9 21.68 -15.25 6.16
CA ASN A 9 21.75 -13.80 6.09
C ASN A 9 21.16 -13.28 4.77
N ASP A 10 21.50 -13.90 3.63
CA ASP A 10 20.98 -13.51 2.32
C ASP A 10 19.45 -13.66 2.27
N ILE A 11 18.91 -14.75 2.81
CA ILE A 11 17.44 -14.96 2.90
C ILE A 11 16.78 -13.87 3.76
N LYS A 12 17.44 -13.47 4.85
CA LYS A 12 16.92 -12.40 5.71
C LYS A 12 16.89 -11.07 4.96
N GLU A 13 17.98 -10.70 4.29
CA GLU A 13 18.07 -9.47 3.50
C GLU A 13 17.01 -9.46 2.38
N ILE A 14 16.85 -10.57 1.65
CA ILE A 14 15.83 -10.69 0.60
C ILE A 14 14.42 -10.49 1.19
N LYS A 15 14.12 -11.07 2.36
CA LYS A 15 12.82 -10.88 3.01
C LYS A 15 12.57 -9.43 3.43
N GLU A 16 13.60 -8.74 3.91
CA GLU A 16 13.51 -7.32 4.26
C GLU A 16 13.25 -6.46 3.01
N MET A 17 14.01 -6.68 1.93
CA MET A 17 13.80 -6.00 0.65
C MET A 17 12.39 -6.24 0.08
N LEU A 18 11.88 -7.48 0.16
CA LEU A 18 10.52 -7.80 -0.29
C LEU A 18 9.47 -7.10 0.57
N GLY A 19 9.66 -7.04 1.89
CA GLY A 19 8.77 -6.30 2.79
C GLY A 19 8.73 -4.79 2.45
N GLU A 20 9.87 -4.22 2.10
CA GLU A 20 9.97 -2.82 1.64
C GLU A 20 9.27 -2.59 0.31
N LEU A 21 9.45 -3.50 -0.65
CA LEU A 21 8.75 -3.44 -1.94
C LEU A 21 7.24 -3.55 -1.76
N LEU A 22 6.76 -4.49 -0.93
CA LEU A 22 5.33 -4.65 -0.64
C LEU A 22 4.74 -3.40 0.01
N TRP A 23 5.48 -2.80 0.95
CA TRP A 23 5.08 -1.56 1.58
C TRP A 23 4.99 -0.41 0.56
N LEU A 24 6.03 -0.19 -0.24
CA LEU A 24 6.06 0.89 -1.24
C LEU A 24 4.96 0.70 -2.30
N ASN A 25 4.72 -0.53 -2.75
CA ASN A 25 3.63 -0.82 -3.69
C ASN A 25 2.26 -0.54 -3.08
N SER A 26 2.09 -0.77 -1.77
CA SER A 26 0.84 -0.46 -1.07
C SER A 26 0.61 1.05 -1.00
N VAL A 27 1.66 1.84 -0.72
CA VAL A 27 1.61 3.32 -0.80
C VAL A 27 1.18 3.75 -2.20
N ILE A 28 1.88 3.28 -3.24
CA ILE A 28 1.59 3.64 -4.64
C ILE A 28 0.16 3.28 -5.02
N ALA A 29 -0.31 2.07 -4.67
CA ALA A 29 -1.67 1.65 -4.96
C ALA A 29 -2.71 2.59 -4.34
N THR A 30 -2.50 2.99 -3.09
CA THR A 30 -3.44 3.89 -2.38
C THR A 30 -3.44 5.31 -2.94
N GLU A 31 -2.28 5.84 -3.35
CA GLU A 31 -2.19 7.15 -4.00
C GLU A 31 -2.80 7.14 -5.40
N LEU A 32 -2.62 6.06 -6.18
CA LEU A 32 -3.23 5.91 -7.50
C LEU A 32 -4.75 5.86 -7.43
N ILE A 33 -5.31 5.19 -6.43
CA ILE A 33 -6.75 5.21 -6.16
C ILE A 33 -7.21 6.65 -5.91
N GLN A 34 -6.51 7.40 -5.05
CA GLN A 34 -6.87 8.80 -4.76
C GLN A 34 -6.80 9.69 -6.00
N ILE A 35 -5.71 9.59 -6.79
CA ILE A 35 -5.55 10.33 -8.04
C ILE A 35 -6.67 9.99 -9.02
N THR A 36 -7.06 8.71 -9.11
CA THR A 36 -8.15 8.25 -9.98
C THR A 36 -9.49 8.83 -9.55
N GLU A 37 -9.79 8.84 -8.25
CA GLU A 37 -11.01 9.45 -7.70
C GLU A 37 -11.06 10.96 -7.98
N ASN A 38 -9.97 11.68 -7.66
CA ASN A 38 -9.85 13.12 -7.92
C ASN A 38 -10.04 13.43 -9.41
N SER A 39 -9.40 12.65 -10.29
CA SER A 39 -9.50 12.83 -11.74
C SER A 39 -10.92 12.59 -12.24
N SER A 40 -11.59 11.55 -11.73
CA SER A 40 -12.99 11.25 -12.05
C SER A 40 -13.93 12.38 -11.62
N GLN A 41 -13.73 12.96 -10.42
CA GLN A 41 -14.51 14.11 -9.96
C GLN A 41 -14.37 15.32 -10.87
N ILE A 42 -13.13 15.66 -11.24
CA ILE A 42 -12.84 16.80 -12.14
C ILE A 42 -13.55 16.60 -13.49
N LEU A 43 -13.43 15.42 -14.09
CA LEU A 43 -14.02 15.13 -15.40
C LEU A 43 -15.55 15.14 -15.36
N ARG A 44 -16.14 14.63 -14.28
CA ARG A 44 -17.60 14.58 -14.08
C ARG A 44 -18.19 15.91 -13.64
N LYS A 45 -17.38 16.81 -13.08
CA LYS A 45 -17.81 18.01 -12.34
C LYS A 45 -18.82 17.66 -11.24
N ALA A 46 -18.64 16.50 -10.63
CA ALA A 46 -19.51 15.92 -9.63
C ALA A 46 -18.72 14.91 -8.80
N ASP A 47 -19.26 14.46 -7.67
CA ASP A 47 -18.62 13.44 -6.86
C ASP A 47 -18.47 12.10 -7.59
N ILE A 48 -17.50 11.30 -7.13
CA ILE A 48 -17.37 9.92 -7.59
C ILE A 48 -18.63 9.12 -7.22
N PRO A 49 -19.04 8.16 -8.06
CA PRO A 49 -20.12 7.24 -7.71
C PRO A 49 -19.88 6.55 -6.36
N GLU A 50 -20.96 6.37 -5.61
CA GLU A 50 -20.95 5.62 -4.34
C GLU A 50 -20.30 4.25 -4.49
N THR A 51 -20.65 3.55 -5.58
CA THR A 51 -20.10 2.23 -5.89
C THR A 51 -18.59 2.24 -6.01
N CYS A 52 -18.03 3.24 -6.73
CA CYS A 52 -16.59 3.40 -6.86
C CYS A 52 -15.93 3.68 -5.51
N ARG A 53 -16.51 4.56 -4.69
CA ARG A 53 -15.96 4.88 -3.36
C ARG A 53 -15.90 3.65 -2.46
N ILE A 54 -16.96 2.83 -2.45
CA ILE A 54 -17.01 1.59 -1.66
C ILE A 54 -15.96 0.59 -2.15
N GLU A 55 -15.86 0.38 -3.47
CA GLU A 55 -14.91 -0.58 -4.05
C GLU A 55 -13.46 -0.15 -3.82
N HIS A 56 -13.15 1.11 -4.05
CA HIS A 56 -11.84 1.69 -3.78
C HIS A 56 -11.48 1.65 -2.29
N GLY A 57 -12.45 1.83 -1.39
CA GLY A 57 -12.25 1.64 0.04
C GLY A 57 -11.78 0.22 0.39
N LYS A 58 -12.35 -0.81 -0.25
CA LYS A 58 -11.92 -2.21 -0.07
C LYS A 58 -10.50 -2.43 -0.59
N LEU A 59 -10.14 -1.84 -1.73
CA LEU A 59 -8.79 -1.93 -2.29
C LEU A 59 -7.75 -1.26 -1.39
N ARG A 60 -8.04 -0.06 -0.87
CA ARG A 60 -7.18 0.63 0.11
C ARG A 60 -6.98 -0.23 1.37
N ALA A 61 -8.05 -0.82 1.89
CA ALA A 61 -7.99 -1.70 3.06
C ALA A 61 -7.10 -2.94 2.82
N ALA A 62 -7.20 -3.56 1.64
CA ALA A 62 -6.36 -4.69 1.25
C ALA A 62 -4.88 -4.30 1.12
N ALA A 63 -4.58 -3.14 0.52
CA ALA A 63 -3.21 -2.63 0.42
C ALA A 63 -2.59 -2.37 1.81
N LEU A 64 -3.37 -1.75 2.71
CA LEU A 64 -2.97 -1.53 4.11
C LEU A 64 -2.65 -2.83 4.84
N ASP A 65 -3.53 -3.83 4.72
CA ASP A 65 -3.36 -5.13 5.34
C ASP A 65 -2.11 -5.87 4.82
N ILE A 66 -1.79 -5.75 3.52
CA ILE A 66 -0.52 -6.25 2.97
C ILE A 66 0.66 -5.52 3.59
N ALA A 67 0.65 -4.18 3.61
CA ALA A 67 1.75 -3.38 4.15
C ALA A 67 2.01 -3.68 5.64
N GLU A 68 0.97 -3.71 6.47
CA GLU A 68 1.09 -3.93 7.91
C GLU A 68 1.59 -5.33 8.26
N ARG A 69 1.23 -6.37 7.49
CA ARG A 69 1.75 -7.73 7.71
C ARG A 69 3.26 -7.84 7.53
N TYR A 70 3.82 -7.11 6.57
CA TYR A 70 5.22 -7.26 6.16
C TYR A 70 6.13 -6.11 6.62
N LYS A 71 5.56 -4.94 6.93
CA LYS A 71 6.28 -3.78 7.47
C LYS A 71 5.33 -2.95 8.37
N PRO A 72 5.08 -3.40 9.62
CA PRO A 72 4.15 -2.74 10.53
C PRO A 72 4.69 -1.41 11.07
N ASN A 73 3.79 -0.58 11.61
CA ASN A 73 4.12 0.69 12.30
C ASN A 73 4.88 1.70 11.44
N THR A 74 4.60 1.72 10.14
CA THR A 74 5.27 2.60 9.16
C THR A 74 4.61 3.95 8.98
N GLY A 75 3.46 4.19 9.62
CA GLY A 75 2.70 5.43 9.47
C GLY A 75 1.75 5.45 8.26
N LEU A 76 1.68 4.37 7.46
CA LEU A 76 0.86 4.32 6.25
C LEU A 76 -0.63 4.45 6.56
N LYS A 77 -1.09 3.82 7.64
CA LYS A 77 -2.48 3.93 8.09
C LYS A 77 -2.83 5.37 8.45
N GLU A 78 -1.98 6.04 9.23
CA GLU A 78 -2.13 7.43 9.64
C GLU A 78 -2.10 8.38 8.46
N HIS A 79 -1.24 8.11 7.47
CA HIS A 79 -1.17 8.85 6.22
C HIS A 79 -2.49 8.78 5.45
N LEU A 80 -3.06 7.59 5.29
CA LEU A 80 -4.30 7.38 4.54
C LEU A 80 -5.53 8.01 5.19
N LEU A 81 -5.56 8.09 6.52
CA LEU A 81 -6.64 8.76 7.25
C LEU A 81 -6.68 10.27 6.95
N LYS A 82 -5.60 10.87 6.44
CA LYS A 82 -5.58 12.29 6.03
C LYS A 82 -6.22 12.54 4.66
N HIS A 83 -6.48 11.50 3.90
CA HIS A 83 -7.09 11.58 2.56
C HIS A 83 -8.62 11.41 2.59
N GLN A 84 -9.19 11.00 3.73
CA GLN A 84 -10.64 10.92 3.95
C GLN A 84 -11.20 12.25 4.46
#